data_AF-A0A427TVB1-F1
#
_entry.id   AF-A0A427TVB1-F1
#
_cell.length_a   1.000
_cell.length_b   1.000
_cell.length_c   1.000
_cell.angle_alpha   90.00
_cell.angle_beta   90.00
_cell.angle_gamma   90.00
#
_symmetry.space_group_name_H-M   'P 1'
#
loop_
_entity.id
_entity.type
_entity.pdbx_description
1 polymer ?
#
loop_
_entity_poly.entity_id
_entity_poly.type
_entity_poly.pdbx_seq_one_letter_code
_entity_poly.pdbx_strand_id
1 'polypeptide(L)'
;MGKILAIIFISLFITGVFWVGSGEFSIHGHSSITPDNKAFFEEKKPFHLGYVFRWNGVGQPVIQDIILIKKDGTKVGNDDKRISIKVYISEQGIGAVDEGTAIDEGYFEQYLPVEDFKVTNKILFLVLRVELKDESFENDIEQMLIEFKMMNFNRAKYIDFPGIVDETN
;
A
#
# COMPACT_ATOMS: atom_id res chain seq x y z
N MET A 1 -21.10 -34.83 30.47
CA MET A 1 -21.45 -34.29 29.14
C MET A 1 -21.30 -32.77 29.06
N GLY A 2 -21.91 -31.97 29.95
CA GLY A 2 -21.83 -30.50 29.91
C GLY A 2 -20.42 -29.89 29.97
N LYS A 3 -19.51 -30.46 30.76
CA LYS A 3 -18.11 -29.99 30.84
C LYS A 3 -17.32 -30.17 29.53
N ILE A 4 -17.59 -31.26 28.80
CA ILE A 4 -16.95 -31.55 27.50
C ILE A 4 -17.47 -30.58 26.44
N LEU A 5 -18.78 -30.33 26.41
CA LEU A 5 -19.39 -29.33 25.53
C LEU A 5 -18.85 -27.92 25.79
N ALA A 6 -18.68 -27.53 27.05
CA ALA A 6 -18.10 -26.22 27.40
C ALA A 6 -16.65 -26.08 26.92
N ILE A 7 -15.82 -27.13 27.07
CA ILE A 7 -14.43 -27.13 26.58
C ILE A 7 -14.39 -27.02 25.05
N ILE A 8 -15.25 -27.74 24.34
CA ILE A 8 -15.36 -27.66 22.87
C ILE A 8 -15.76 -26.24 22.44
N PHE A 9 -16.76 -25.65 23.12
CA PHE A 9 -17.23 -24.31 22.79
C PHE A 9 -16.17 -23.23 23.05
N ILE A 10 -15.44 -23.32 24.17
CA ILE A 10 -14.33 -22.42 24.50
C ILE A 10 -13.19 -22.59 23.49
N SER A 11 -12.85 -23.83 23.12
CA SER A 11 -11.82 -24.09 22.10
C SER A 11 -12.19 -23.53 20.74
N LEU A 12 -13.43 -23.74 20.27
CA LEU A 12 -13.95 -23.16 19.04
C LEU A 12 -14.00 -21.63 19.09
N PHE A 13 -14.35 -21.06 20.23
CA PHE A 13 -14.36 -19.60 20.42
C PHE A 13 -12.94 -19.03 20.36
N ILE A 14 -11.97 -19.62 21.07
CA ILE A 14 -10.56 -19.18 21.07
C ILE A 14 -9.97 -19.29 19.66
N THR A 15 -10.14 -20.44 19.00
CA THR A 15 -9.62 -20.66 17.65
C THR A 15 -10.28 -19.73 16.64
N GLY A 16 -11.60 -19.52 16.71
CA GLY A 16 -12.32 -18.57 15.88
C GLY A 16 -11.83 -17.13 16.05
N VAL A 17 -11.62 -16.68 17.29
CA VAL A 17 -11.08 -15.34 17.58
C VAL A 17 -9.66 -15.18 17.04
N PHE A 18 -8.82 -16.22 17.18
CA PHE A 18 -7.44 -16.17 16.69
C PHE A 18 -7.36 -16.12 15.16
N TRP A 19 -8.22 -16.89 14.46
CA TRP A 19 -8.27 -16.95 13.00
C TRP A 19 -8.82 -15.68 12.36
N VAL A 20 -9.76 -15.01 13.03
CA VAL A 20 -10.27 -13.70 12.60
C VAL A 20 -9.22 -12.58 12.78
N GLY A 21 -8.26 -12.77 13.69
CA GLY A 21 -7.22 -11.78 13.99
C GLY A 21 -6.00 -11.78 13.06
N SER A 22 -5.84 -12.78 12.18
CA SER A 22 -4.60 -13.00 11.40
C SER A 22 -4.67 -12.53 9.95
N GLY A 23 -5.53 -11.57 9.63
CA GLY A 23 -5.60 -11.02 8.28
C GLY A 23 -4.36 -10.20 7.93
N GLU A 24 -3.81 -10.42 6.74
CA GLU A 24 -2.61 -9.74 6.26
C GLU A 24 -2.81 -9.16 4.86
N PHE A 25 -2.21 -7.99 4.64
CA PHE A 25 -2.04 -7.41 3.30
C PHE A 25 -0.78 -7.98 2.66
N SER A 26 -0.84 -8.26 1.35
CA SER A 26 0.32 -8.68 0.55
C SER A 26 0.32 -8.00 -0.82
N ILE A 27 1.51 -7.72 -1.35
CA ILE A 27 1.70 -7.20 -2.71
C ILE A 27 1.77 -8.39 -3.68
N HIS A 28 1.00 -8.34 -4.76
CA HIS A 28 0.95 -9.38 -5.79
C HIS A 28 1.45 -8.90 -7.17
N GLY A 29 1.59 -7.60 -7.34
CA GLY A 29 2.08 -6.98 -8.56
C GLY A 29 2.40 -5.52 -8.30
N HIS A 30 3.31 -4.97 -9.08
CA HIS A 30 3.69 -3.57 -9.00
C HIS A 30 4.24 -3.11 -10.34
N SER A 31 4.20 -1.80 -10.56
CA SER A 31 4.95 -1.12 -11.60
C SER A 31 6.08 -0.32 -10.99
N SER A 32 7.19 -0.22 -11.70
CA SER A 32 8.36 0.55 -11.30
C SER A 32 8.82 1.46 -12.44
N ILE A 33 9.62 2.45 -12.09
CA ILE A 33 10.31 3.33 -13.04
C ILE A 33 11.63 2.66 -13.41
N THR A 34 11.93 2.60 -14.70
CA THR A 34 13.22 2.08 -15.17
C THR A 34 14.34 3.09 -14.90
N PRO A 35 15.58 2.65 -14.59
CA PRO A 35 16.70 3.56 -14.31
C PRO A 35 17.04 4.55 -15.43
N ASP A 36 16.67 4.26 -16.68
CA ASP A 36 16.90 5.09 -17.85
C ASP A 36 15.75 6.07 -18.18
N ASN A 37 14.72 6.15 -17.33
CA ASN A 37 13.57 7.03 -17.54
C ASN A 37 13.93 8.51 -17.33
N LYS A 38 14.28 9.19 -18.42
CA LYS A 38 14.65 10.61 -18.41
C LYS A 38 13.56 11.54 -17.92
N ALA A 39 12.29 11.23 -18.21
CA ALA A 39 11.18 12.07 -17.77
C ALA A 39 11.12 12.15 -16.24
N PHE A 40 11.38 11.04 -15.55
CA PHE A 40 11.42 11.01 -14.09
C PHE A 40 12.71 11.60 -13.51
N PHE A 41 13.89 11.17 -13.98
CA PHE A 41 15.17 11.53 -13.36
C PHE A 41 15.73 12.88 -13.82
N GLU A 42 15.65 13.21 -15.11
CA GLU A 42 16.20 14.45 -15.68
C GLU A 42 15.16 15.58 -15.66
N GLU A 43 13.93 15.29 -16.09
CA GLU A 43 12.87 16.30 -16.22
C GLU A 43 12.03 16.46 -14.95
N LYS A 44 12.21 15.58 -13.95
CA LYS A 44 11.51 15.59 -12.66
C LYS A 44 9.98 15.59 -12.80
N LYS A 45 9.48 14.93 -13.85
CA LYS A 45 8.03 14.80 -14.07
C LYS A 45 7.43 13.81 -13.07
N PRO A 46 6.24 14.10 -12.53
CA PRO A 46 5.54 13.17 -11.67
C PRO A 46 5.08 11.92 -12.43
N PHE A 47 5.12 10.78 -11.75
CA PHE A 47 4.64 9.48 -12.23
C PHE A 47 3.63 8.87 -11.27
N HIS A 48 2.69 8.12 -11.82
CA HIS A 48 1.74 7.29 -11.08
C HIS A 48 2.15 5.84 -11.24
N LEU A 49 2.39 5.17 -10.11
CA LEU A 49 2.81 3.78 -10.06
C LEU A 49 1.71 2.94 -9.42
N GLY A 50 1.23 1.94 -10.15
CA GLY A 50 0.23 1.01 -9.66
C GLY A 50 0.82 -0.18 -8.91
N TYR A 51 0.16 -0.56 -7.82
CA TYR A 51 0.45 -1.76 -7.05
C TYR A 51 -0.83 -2.56 -6.81
N VAL A 52 -0.73 -3.88 -6.93
CA VAL A 52 -1.83 -4.80 -6.70
C VAL A 52 -1.69 -5.40 -5.31
N PHE A 53 -2.61 -5.03 -4.43
CA PHE A 53 -2.64 -5.47 -3.05
C PHE A 53 -3.73 -6.53 -2.87
N ARG A 54 -3.49 -7.50 -1.98
CA ARG A 54 -4.50 -8.48 -1.57
C ARG A 54 -4.67 -8.47 -0.06
N TRP A 55 -5.92 -8.44 0.37
CA TRP A 55 -6.31 -8.76 1.74
C TRP A 55 -6.56 -10.27 1.87
N ASN A 56 -5.76 -10.93 2.72
CA ASN A 56 -5.85 -12.37 2.97
C ASN A 56 -6.62 -12.72 4.25
N GLY A 57 -7.19 -11.73 4.93
CA GLY A 57 -7.96 -11.94 6.16
C GLY A 57 -9.44 -12.20 5.99
N VAL A 58 -10.11 -12.33 7.13
CA VAL A 58 -11.58 -12.41 7.23
C VAL A 58 -12.15 -11.01 7.49
N GLY A 59 -13.28 -10.71 6.85
CA GLY A 59 -13.97 -9.44 6.99
C GLY A 59 -13.38 -8.32 6.14
N GLN A 60 -13.83 -7.09 6.41
CA GLN A 60 -13.55 -5.89 5.61
C GLN A 60 -12.82 -4.87 6.49
N PRO A 61 -11.48 -4.81 6.45
CA PRO A 61 -10.74 -3.81 7.19
C PRO A 61 -11.01 -2.41 6.61
N VAL A 62 -10.86 -1.39 7.45
CA VAL A 62 -10.87 0.00 7.04
C VAL A 62 -9.45 0.51 7.13
N ILE A 63 -8.82 0.78 5.99
CA ILE A 63 -7.48 1.38 5.95
C ILE A 63 -7.59 2.79 6.53
N GLN A 64 -6.66 3.16 7.38
CA GLN A 64 -6.58 4.47 8.02
C GLN A 64 -5.44 5.27 7.40
N ASP A 65 -4.30 4.63 7.16
CA ASP A 65 -3.15 5.25 6.55
C ASP A 65 -2.24 4.21 5.88
N ILE A 66 -1.44 4.67 4.92
CA ILE A 66 -0.37 3.91 4.28
C ILE A 66 0.87 4.79 4.25
N ILE A 67 1.91 4.34 4.95
CA ILE A 67 3.13 5.09 5.18
C ILE A 67 4.30 4.32 4.57
N LEU A 68 5.10 5.00 3.75
CA LEU A 68 6.35 4.44 3.24
C LEU A 68 7.50 4.69 4.21
N ILE A 69 8.38 3.71 4.37
CA ILE A 69 9.46 3.69 5.36
C ILE A 69 10.77 3.36 4.66
N LYS A 70 11.78 4.17 4.96
CA LYS A 70 13.14 4.01 4.44
C LYS A 70 13.91 2.91 5.17
N LYS A 71 15.02 2.47 4.56
CA LYS A 71 16.00 1.51 5.12
C LYS A 71 16.54 1.94 6.48
N ASP A 72 16.62 3.26 6.73
CA ASP A 72 17.04 3.81 8.03
C ASP A 72 15.91 3.86 9.09
N GLY A 73 14.70 3.43 8.73
CA GLY A 73 13.50 3.42 9.57
C GLY A 73 12.71 4.73 9.59
N THR A 74 13.16 5.78 8.89
CA THR A 74 12.43 7.04 8.82
C THR A 74 11.25 6.95 7.86
N LYS A 75 10.16 7.68 8.18
CA LYS A 75 8.96 7.75 7.34
C LYS A 75 9.19 8.71 6.18
N VAL A 76 8.72 8.36 4.98
CA VAL A 76 8.64 9.30 3.86
C VAL A 76 7.45 10.23 4.11
N GLY A 77 7.74 11.45 4.56
CA GLY A 77 6.74 12.48 4.84
C GLY A 77 6.57 13.48 3.70
N ASN A 78 5.57 14.35 3.83
CA ASN A 78 5.35 15.48 2.91
C ASN A 78 6.55 16.47 2.89
N ASP A 79 7.31 16.51 3.98
CA ASP A 79 8.47 17.35 4.20
C ASP A 79 9.79 16.72 3.73
N ASP A 80 9.75 15.51 3.14
CA ASP A 80 10.93 14.92 2.52
C ASP A 80 11.43 15.83 1.39
N LYS A 81 12.71 16.19 1.45
CA LYS A 81 13.34 17.15 0.53
C LYS A 81 13.73 16.51 -0.80
N ARG A 82 13.83 15.18 -0.86
CA ARG A 82 14.33 14.44 -2.03
C ARG A 82 13.20 13.92 -2.91
N ILE A 83 12.08 13.52 -2.30
CA ILE A 83 10.95 12.92 -3.02
C ILE A 83 9.61 13.34 -2.42
N SER A 84 8.59 13.51 -3.25
CA SER A 84 7.20 13.62 -2.82
C SER A 84 6.47 12.35 -3.20
N ILE A 85 5.75 11.76 -2.26
CA ILE A 85 4.89 10.61 -2.55
C ILE A 85 3.50 10.87 -1.97
N LYS A 86 2.48 10.70 -2.81
CA LYS A 86 1.08 10.67 -2.38
C LYS A 86 0.50 9.31 -2.70
N VAL A 87 -0.24 8.77 -1.75
CA VAL A 87 -0.82 7.42 -1.83
C VAL A 87 -2.32 7.54 -2.06
N TYR A 88 -2.82 6.76 -3.01
CA TYR A 88 -4.23 6.68 -3.37
C TYR A 88 -4.69 5.24 -3.51
N ILE A 89 -5.98 5.01 -3.37
CA ILE A 89 -6.64 3.77 -3.79
C ILE A 89 -7.31 4.03 -5.13
N SER A 90 -7.25 3.08 -6.06
CA SER A 90 -7.91 3.15 -7.36
C SER A 90 -8.90 1.98 -7.52
N GLU A 91 -10.00 2.24 -8.24
CA GLU A 91 -10.95 1.18 -8.62
C GLU A 91 -10.38 0.24 -9.68
N GLN A 92 -9.42 0.73 -10.48
CA GLN A 92 -8.75 -0.03 -11.53
C GLN A 92 -7.24 -0.05 -11.37
N GLY A 93 -6.62 -1.16 -11.81
CA GLY A 93 -5.17 -1.28 -11.83
C GLY A 93 -4.57 -0.44 -12.95
N ILE A 94 -3.45 0.20 -12.66
CA ILE A 94 -2.65 0.94 -13.64
C ILE A 94 -1.21 0.42 -13.64
N GLY A 95 -0.48 0.67 -14.72
CA GLY A 95 0.97 0.50 -14.78
C GLY A 95 1.70 1.74 -14.25
N ALA A 96 2.94 1.93 -14.72
CA ALA A 96 3.65 3.20 -14.55
C ALA A 96 3.25 4.15 -15.67
N VAL A 97 2.68 5.32 -15.32
CA VAL A 97 2.28 6.35 -16.28
C VAL A 97 2.70 7.73 -15.79
N ASP A 98 3.06 8.63 -16.69
CA ASP A 98 3.34 10.02 -16.33
C ASP A 98 2.05 10.78 -15.99
N GLU A 99 2.17 11.91 -15.28
CA GLU A 99 1.02 12.74 -14.87
C GLU A 99 0.12 13.17 -16.05
N GLY A 100 0.70 13.49 -17.21
CA GLY A 100 -0.06 13.94 -18.38
C GLY A 100 -0.96 12.82 -18.89
N THR A 101 -0.38 11.64 -19.10
CA THR A 101 -1.14 10.44 -19.47
C THR A 101 -2.22 10.11 -18.42
N ALA A 102 -1.93 10.24 -17.13
CA ALA A 102 -2.91 9.96 -16.07
C ALA A 102 -4.12 10.90 -16.10
N ILE A 103 -3.93 12.16 -16.51
CA ILE A 103 -5.00 13.14 -16.69
C ILE A 103 -5.78 12.85 -17.97
N ASP A 104 -5.08 12.61 -19.08
CA ASP A 104 -5.71 12.42 -20.41
C ASP A 104 -6.58 11.15 -20.46
N GLU A 105 -6.16 10.08 -19.77
CA GLU A 105 -6.89 8.81 -19.67
C GLU A 105 -7.94 8.80 -18.55
N GLY A 106 -8.04 9.88 -17.76
CA GLY A 106 -9.02 10.02 -16.70
C GLY A 106 -8.78 9.10 -15.48
N TYR A 107 -7.51 8.77 -15.19
CA TYR A 107 -7.16 7.95 -14.02
C TYR A 107 -7.28 8.73 -12.72
N PHE A 108 -6.93 10.02 -12.74
CA PHE A 108 -6.91 10.85 -11.54
C PHE A 108 -8.28 11.00 -10.88
N GLU A 109 -9.34 11.04 -11.68
CA GLU A 109 -10.74 11.13 -11.24
C GLU A 109 -11.20 9.88 -10.47
N GLN A 110 -10.48 8.78 -10.62
CA GLN A 110 -10.79 7.49 -9.99
C GLN A 110 -9.96 7.25 -8.72
N TYR A 111 -9.05 8.18 -8.38
CA TYR A 111 -8.23 8.07 -7.20
C TYR A 111 -9.00 8.49 -5.96
N LEU A 112 -9.08 7.56 -5.03
CA LEU A 112 -9.69 7.73 -3.73
C LEU A 112 -8.59 7.95 -2.68
N PRO A 113 -8.83 8.81 -1.68
CA PRO A 113 -7.93 8.91 -0.55
C PRO A 113 -7.85 7.58 0.20
N VAL A 114 -6.69 7.31 0.78
CA VAL A 114 -6.45 6.11 1.60
C VAL A 114 -7.17 6.18 2.94
N GLU A 115 -7.33 7.38 3.49
CA GLU A 115 -7.94 7.62 4.80
C GLU A 115 -9.38 7.10 4.84
N ASP A 116 -9.68 6.30 5.86
CA ASP A 116 -10.97 5.64 6.07
C ASP A 116 -11.46 4.77 4.89
N PHE A 117 -10.55 4.29 4.02
CA PHE A 117 -10.92 3.44 2.90
C PHE A 117 -11.38 2.05 3.36
N LYS A 118 -12.65 1.72 3.14
CA LYS A 118 -13.21 0.40 3.45
C LYS A 118 -12.87 -0.61 2.36
N VAL A 119 -12.10 -1.64 2.72
CA VAL A 119 -11.76 -2.75 1.82
C VAL A 119 -12.99 -3.63 1.60
N THR A 120 -13.67 -3.44 0.47
CA THR A 120 -14.85 -4.22 0.07
C THR A 120 -14.48 -5.47 -0.73
N ASN A 121 -13.40 -5.38 -1.52
CA ASN A 121 -12.86 -6.45 -2.35
C ASN A 121 -11.56 -6.99 -1.78
N LYS A 122 -11.27 -8.28 -2.02
CA LYS A 122 -9.99 -8.88 -1.59
C LYS A 122 -8.79 -8.34 -2.37
N ILE A 123 -9.00 -7.89 -3.60
CA ILE A 123 -7.98 -7.24 -4.42
C ILE A 123 -8.26 -5.75 -4.40
N LEU A 124 -7.22 -4.96 -4.18
CA LEU A 124 -7.25 -3.51 -4.19
C LEU A 124 -6.06 -2.99 -5.01
N PHE A 125 -6.26 -1.86 -5.67
CA PHE A 125 -5.21 -1.20 -6.44
C PHE A 125 -4.75 0.03 -5.67
N LEU A 126 -3.47 0.07 -5.34
CA LEU A 126 -2.81 1.21 -4.72
C LEU A 126 -2.11 1.99 -5.82
N VAL A 127 -2.17 3.31 -5.77
CA VAL A 127 -1.44 4.20 -6.68
C VAL A 127 -0.54 5.11 -5.87
N LEU A 128 0.75 5.14 -6.23
CA LEU A 128 1.70 6.12 -5.73
C LEU A 128 1.91 7.20 -6.78
N ARG A 129 1.52 8.43 -6.49
CA ARG A 129 1.98 9.60 -7.25
C ARG A 129 3.33 10.02 -6.69
N VAL A 130 4.38 9.83 -7.48
CA VAL A 130 5.77 10.04 -7.10
C VAL A 130 6.33 11.22 -7.89
N GLU A 131 7.02 12.13 -7.20
CA GLU A 131 7.65 13.29 -7.81
C GLU A 131 9.04 13.51 -7.20
N LEU A 132 10.07 13.50 -8.04
CA LEU A 132 11.44 13.73 -7.61
C LEU A 132 11.67 15.22 -7.34
N LYS A 133 12.19 15.56 -6.16
CA LYS A 133 12.53 16.94 -5.79
C LYS A 133 14.03 17.20 -5.91
N ASP A 134 14.87 16.20 -5.65
CA ASP A 134 16.33 16.27 -5.62
C ASP A 134 16.95 15.10 -6.39
N GLU A 135 18.03 15.37 -7.13
CA GLU A 135 18.79 14.37 -7.90
C GLU A 135 19.61 13.44 -6.99
N SER A 136 19.86 13.84 -5.75
CA SER A 136 20.50 13.00 -4.72
C SER A 136 19.56 11.97 -4.09
N PHE A 137 18.38 11.75 -4.67
CA PHE A 137 17.50 10.67 -4.25
C PHE A 137 18.19 9.32 -4.44
N GLU A 138 18.19 8.54 -3.36
CA GLU A 138 18.57 7.14 -3.38
C GLU A 138 17.30 6.30 -3.25
N ASN A 139 17.23 5.15 -3.92
CA ASN A 139 16.13 4.19 -3.76
C ASN A 139 16.25 3.48 -2.39
N ASP A 140 15.94 4.22 -1.34
CA ASP A 140 16.12 3.82 0.05
C ASP A 140 14.81 3.47 0.74
N ILE A 141 13.69 3.38 0.02
CA ILE A 141 12.39 2.96 0.55
C ILE A 141 12.30 1.44 0.51
N GLU A 142 12.10 0.80 1.66
CA GLU A 142 12.14 -0.67 1.80
C GLU A 142 10.84 -1.24 2.37
N GLN A 143 10.09 -0.46 3.14
CA GLN A 143 8.90 -0.98 3.82
C GLN A 143 7.69 -0.08 3.61
N MET A 144 6.52 -0.69 3.71
CA MET A 144 5.25 -0.01 3.81
C MET A 144 4.56 -0.42 5.11
N LEU A 145 4.15 0.57 5.89
CA LEU A 145 3.32 0.41 7.06
C LEU A 145 1.87 0.72 6.68
N ILE A 146 0.99 -0.27 6.85
CA ILE A 146 -0.45 -0.12 6.64
C ILE A 146 -1.11 -0.07 8.01
N GLU A 147 -1.75 1.05 8.32
CA GLU A 147 -2.58 1.22 9.50
C GLU A 147 -4.04 0.99 9.14
N PHE A 148 -4.74 0.13 9.89
CA PHE A 148 -6.13 -0.23 9.57
C PHE A 148 -6.95 -0.60 10.81
N LYS A 149 -8.26 -0.47 10.70
CA LYS A 149 -9.24 -0.91 11.70
C LYS A 149 -9.89 -2.22 11.28
N MET A 150 -9.97 -3.16 12.22
CA MET A 150 -10.72 -4.40 12.06
C MET A 150 -11.60 -4.61 13.30
N MET A 151 -12.93 -4.66 13.11
CA MET A 151 -13.89 -4.81 14.22
C MET A 151 -13.66 -3.83 15.38
N ASN A 152 -13.43 -2.54 15.06
CA ASN A 152 -13.07 -1.45 16.00
C ASN A 152 -11.70 -1.56 16.68
N PHE A 153 -10.86 -2.53 16.34
CA PHE A 153 -9.48 -2.60 16.81
C PHE A 153 -8.53 -1.99 15.79
N ASN A 154 -7.67 -1.07 16.24
CA ASN A 154 -6.57 -0.56 15.43
C ASN A 154 -5.49 -1.64 15.29
N ARG A 155 -4.97 -1.78 14.08
CA ARG A 155 -3.90 -2.69 13.68
C ARG A 155 -2.91 -1.94 12.80
N ALA A 156 -1.68 -2.41 12.81
CA ALA A 156 -0.63 -1.92 11.95
C ALA A 156 0.15 -3.12 11.43
N LYS A 157 0.51 -3.10 10.15
CA LYS A 157 1.31 -4.17 9.55
C LYS A 157 2.39 -3.55 8.66
N TYR A 158 3.62 -4.00 8.88
CA TYR A 158 4.74 -3.74 7.99
C TYR A 158 4.75 -4.83 6.92
N ILE A 159 4.93 -4.41 5.68
CA ILE A 159 5.17 -5.28 4.53
C ILE A 159 6.38 -4.78 3.76
N ASP A 160 7.10 -5.71 3.14
CA ASP A 160 8.22 -5.36 2.26
C ASP A 160 7.68 -4.60 1.04
N PHE A 161 8.36 -3.52 0.69
CA PHE A 161 8.00 -2.66 -0.43
C PHE A 161 9.01 -2.89 -1.56
N PRO A 162 8.56 -3.26 -2.77
CA PRO A 162 9.47 -3.61 -3.87
C PRO A 162 10.23 -2.41 -4.45
N GLY A 163 9.93 -1.19 -4.00
CA GLY A 163 10.57 0.03 -4.46
C GLY A 163 9.76 0.78 -5.51
N ILE A 164 10.30 1.94 -5.91
CA ILE A 164 9.77 2.84 -6.94
C ILE A 164 10.55 2.65 -8.24
N VAL A 165 11.85 2.39 -8.13
CA VAL A 165 12.76 2.19 -9.25
C VAL A 165 13.07 0.70 -9.36
N ASP A 166 13.04 0.17 -10.58
CA ASP A 166 13.42 -1.21 -10.83
C ASP A 166 14.94 -1.36 -10.71
N GLU A 167 15.40 -2.13 -9.71
CA GLU A 167 16.81 -2.42 -9.49
C GLU A 167 17.29 -3.66 -10.28
N THR A 168 16.40 -4.30 -11.04
CA THR A 168 16.72 -5.47 -11.85
C THR A 168 17.40 -5.04 -13.16
N ASN A 169 18.73 -5.11 -13.21
CA ASN A 169 19.50 -5.05 -14.47
C ASN A 169 19.38 -6.34 -15.28
#